data_AF-A0A969ASQ7-F1
#
_entry.id   AF-A0A969ASQ7-F1
#
_cell.length_a   1.000
_cell.length_b   1.000
_cell.length_c   1.000
_cell.angle_alpha   90.00
_cell.angle_beta   90.00
_cell.angle_gamma   90.00
#
_symmetry.space_group_name_H-M   'P 1'
#
loop_
_entity.id
_entity.type
_entity.pdbx_description
1 polymer ?
#
loop_
_entity_poly.entity_id
_entity_poly.type
_entity_poly.pdbx_seq_one_letter_code
_entity_poly.pdbx_strand_id
1 'polypeptide(L)'
;MNIVTLLPSATEIVCALGLQASLVAVSHECDFPPEVTALPKITRSSIPHPLSAGQIDQAVVAAIQRGEALYQVDGDLLQRLQPDLIVTQGLCDVCAVNVDTVQATMMFLPDFVAETVQVLSLSAQNFAGILRDLDQVAQATDSAPMAAQLREALEHRWQKLQTTQPTLKPRVLMLEWPDPFFYGGHWVPEMVAVAGGIDVMGQVGRDSGRCTLADIQAQDPDVIISMACGYGLAGNIEFAQQLAAQPGFGALRAVQNHQLWAMDANSYCSRPAPRIVDGAEKLQAIFNHAGQGVSGIARL
;
A
#
# COMPACT_ATOMS: atom_id res chain seq x y z
N MET A 1 -10.31 16.34 19.23
CA MET A 1 -9.01 15.72 18.98
C MET A 1 -8.57 16.10 17.58
N ASN A 2 -7.33 16.56 17.42
CA ASN A 2 -6.72 16.91 16.15
C ASN A 2 -5.76 15.79 15.74
N ILE A 3 -6.02 15.16 14.60
CA ILE A 3 -5.26 14.01 14.10
C ILE A 3 -4.50 14.40 12.83
N VAL A 4 -3.21 14.08 12.81
CA VAL A 4 -2.36 14.15 11.63
C VAL A 4 -2.02 12.74 11.19
N THR A 5 -2.11 12.46 9.89
CA THR A 5 -1.73 11.16 9.33
C THR A 5 -0.63 11.34 8.28
N LEU A 6 0.46 10.59 8.40
CA LEU A 6 1.66 10.75 7.57
C LEU A 6 1.82 9.66 6.49
N LEU A 7 0.79 8.82 6.33
CA LEU A 7 0.70 7.77 5.33
C LEU A 7 -0.76 7.53 4.94
N PRO A 8 -1.05 7.11 3.69
CA PRO A 8 -2.41 6.86 3.24
C PRO A 8 -3.19 5.83 4.06
N SER A 9 -2.57 4.71 4.45
CA SER A 9 -3.26 3.67 5.23
C SER A 9 -3.78 4.19 6.57
N ALA A 10 -3.04 5.07 7.24
CA ALA A 10 -3.52 5.69 8.47
C ALA A 10 -4.73 6.61 8.24
N THR A 11 -4.72 7.41 7.16
CA THR A 11 -5.87 8.23 6.78
C THR A 11 -7.11 7.36 6.55
N GLU A 12 -6.95 6.25 5.83
CA GLU A 12 -8.05 5.32 5.57
C GLU A 12 -8.61 4.71 6.85
N ILE A 13 -7.74 4.29 7.77
CA ILE A 13 -8.16 3.73 9.07
C ILE A 13 -8.90 4.78 9.89
N VAL A 14 -8.37 6.01 10.01
CA VAL A 14 -9.01 7.10 10.77
C VAL A 14 -10.38 7.44 10.17
N CYS A 15 -10.49 7.54 8.84
CA CYS A 15 -11.78 7.77 8.18
C CYS A 15 -12.76 6.61 8.38
N ALA A 16 -12.29 5.36 8.29
CA ALA A 16 -13.14 4.18 8.50
C ALA A 16 -13.65 4.06 9.95
N LEU A 17 -12.94 4.65 10.91
CA LEU A 17 -13.38 4.78 12.31
C LEU A 17 -14.37 5.95 12.54
N GLY A 18 -14.76 6.68 11.48
CA GLY A 18 -15.70 7.80 11.56
C GLY A 18 -15.06 9.10 12.04
N LEU A 19 -13.73 9.20 12.04
CA LEU A 19 -12.97 10.32 12.62
C LEU A 19 -12.46 11.31 11.55
N GLN A 20 -13.06 11.32 10.36
CA GLN A 20 -12.65 12.21 9.28
C GLN A 20 -12.67 13.69 9.68
N ALA A 21 -13.64 14.12 10.50
CA ALA A 21 -13.73 15.50 10.99
C ALA A 21 -12.58 15.87 11.97
N SER A 22 -11.90 14.88 12.53
CA SER A 22 -10.74 15.06 13.41
C SER A 22 -9.43 15.15 12.62
N LEU A 23 -9.40 14.84 11.32
CA LEU A 23 -8.21 14.95 10.49
C LEU A 23 -7.92 16.42 10.15
N VAL A 24 -6.78 16.92 10.61
CA VAL A 24 -6.36 18.32 10.39
C VAL A 24 -5.26 18.47 9.33
N ALA A 25 -4.50 17.40 9.07
CA ALA A 25 -3.61 17.30 7.92
C ALA A 25 -3.29 15.84 7.58
N VAL A 26 -2.90 15.62 6.32
CA VAL A 26 -2.61 14.30 5.77
C VAL A 26 -1.32 14.31 4.96
N SER A 27 -0.80 13.13 4.61
CA SER A 27 0.36 13.02 3.71
C SER A 27 0.02 13.48 2.28
N HIS A 28 1.03 13.86 1.50
CA HIS A 28 0.86 14.20 0.08
C HIS A 28 0.24 13.08 -0.75
N GLU A 29 0.42 11.82 -0.35
CA GLU A 29 -0.11 10.63 -1.04
C GLU A 29 -1.55 10.27 -0.63
N CYS A 30 -2.15 10.98 0.36
CA CYS A 30 -3.48 10.66 0.84
C CYS A 30 -4.55 11.19 -0.13
N ASP A 31 -5.29 10.26 -0.73
CA ASP A 31 -6.31 10.50 -1.77
C ASP A 31 -7.67 9.83 -1.48
N PHE A 32 -7.78 9.06 -0.39
CA PHE A 32 -8.99 8.31 -0.04
C PHE A 32 -9.33 8.42 1.46
N PRO A 33 -10.62 8.61 1.81
CA PRO A 33 -11.73 8.88 0.91
C PRO A 33 -11.56 10.25 0.20
N PRO A 34 -12.19 10.51 -0.96
CA PRO A 34 -11.86 11.65 -1.83
C PRO A 34 -11.85 13.02 -1.12
N GLU A 35 -12.66 13.18 -0.08
CA GLU A 35 -12.78 14.38 0.73
C GLU A 35 -11.45 14.77 1.42
N VAL A 36 -10.56 13.82 1.72
CA VAL A 36 -9.28 14.09 2.39
C VAL A 36 -8.27 14.80 1.47
N THR A 37 -8.53 14.84 0.16
CA THR A 37 -7.70 15.59 -0.80
C THR A 37 -7.73 17.08 -0.54
N ALA A 38 -8.80 17.60 0.06
CA ALA A 38 -8.95 19.01 0.42
C ALA A 38 -8.20 19.40 1.71
N LEU A 39 -7.71 18.41 2.49
CA LEU A 39 -6.98 18.68 3.72
C LEU A 39 -5.54 19.16 3.43
N PRO A 40 -4.96 19.99 4.33
CA PRO A 40 -3.56 20.39 4.23
C PRO A 40 -2.62 19.18 4.09
N LYS A 41 -1.66 19.29 3.17
CA LYS A 41 -0.61 18.27 2.98
C LYS A 41 0.60 18.61 3.84
N ILE A 42 0.89 17.76 4.83
CA ILE A 42 1.96 18.01 5.80
C ILE A 42 3.28 17.34 5.44
N THR A 43 3.28 16.45 4.44
CA THR A 43 4.50 15.80 3.97
C THR A 43 4.75 16.11 2.50
N ARG A 44 6.00 16.00 2.06
CA ARG A 44 6.40 16.06 0.65
C ARG A 44 7.53 15.06 0.38
N SER A 45 7.60 14.59 -0.86
CA SER A 45 8.73 13.79 -1.34
C SER A 45 9.97 14.66 -1.57
N SER A 46 11.15 14.16 -1.18
CA SER A 46 12.45 14.72 -1.53
C SER A 46 12.88 14.30 -2.94
N ILE A 47 12.24 13.28 -3.52
CA ILE A 47 12.55 12.78 -4.86
C ILE A 47 11.83 13.67 -5.90
N PRO A 48 12.54 14.28 -6.86
CA PRO A 48 11.94 15.19 -7.82
C PRO A 48 11.04 14.44 -8.81
N HIS A 49 10.02 15.12 -9.34
CA HIS A 49 9.10 14.59 -10.36
C HIS A 49 9.01 15.58 -11.54
N PRO A 50 8.76 15.10 -12.79
CA PRO A 50 8.52 13.70 -13.17
C PRO A 50 9.83 12.91 -13.41
N LEU A 51 9.83 11.61 -13.07
CA LEU A 51 10.91 10.66 -13.33
C LEU A 51 10.33 9.31 -13.81
N SER A 52 11.10 8.53 -14.57
CA SER A 52 10.72 7.14 -14.88
C SER A 52 10.90 6.22 -13.68
N ALA A 53 10.28 5.02 -13.71
CA ALA A 53 10.39 4.04 -12.62
C ALA A 53 11.86 3.70 -12.26
N GLY A 54 12.71 3.44 -13.26
CA GLY A 54 14.13 3.20 -13.03
C GLY A 54 14.90 4.41 -12.51
N GLN A 55 14.51 5.64 -12.89
CA GLN A 55 15.11 6.86 -12.35
C GLN A 55 14.70 7.10 -10.89
N ILE A 56 13.47 6.77 -10.52
CA ILE A 56 12.99 6.82 -9.14
C ILE A 56 13.76 5.82 -8.28
N ASP A 57 13.92 4.57 -8.71
CA ASP A 57 14.72 3.55 -7.98
C ASP A 57 16.15 4.04 -7.73
N GLN A 58 16.81 4.58 -8.77
CA GLN A 58 18.16 5.13 -8.63
C GLN A 58 18.23 6.29 -7.64
N ALA A 59 17.26 7.20 -7.68
CA ALA A 59 17.22 8.35 -6.77
C ALA A 59 16.99 7.91 -5.31
N VAL A 60 16.09 6.94 -5.09
CA VAL A 60 15.80 6.35 -3.78
C VAL A 60 17.04 5.63 -3.23
N VAL A 61 17.66 4.74 -4.00
CA VAL A 61 18.88 4.02 -3.60
C VAL A 61 19.99 5.01 -3.23
N ALA A 62 20.16 6.05 -4.03
CA ALA A 62 21.20 7.05 -3.79
C ALA A 62 20.93 7.87 -2.52
N ALA A 63 19.67 8.23 -2.23
CA ALA A 63 19.30 8.93 -1.00
C ALA A 63 19.54 8.06 0.24
N ILE A 64 19.13 6.79 0.20
CA ILE A 64 19.37 5.83 1.29
C ILE A 64 20.88 5.68 1.57
N GLN A 65 21.70 5.53 0.53
CA GLN A 65 23.15 5.44 0.67
C GLN A 65 23.79 6.68 1.29
N ARG A 66 23.17 7.86 1.10
CA ARG A 66 23.61 9.12 1.71
C ARG A 66 23.00 9.37 3.10
N GLY A 67 22.12 8.50 3.58
CA GLY A 67 21.37 8.71 4.83
C GLY A 67 20.41 9.90 4.77
N GLU A 68 19.95 10.25 3.57
CA GLU A 68 19.01 11.36 3.35
C GLU A 68 17.56 10.88 3.54
N ALA A 69 16.74 11.71 4.19
CA ALA A 69 15.31 11.43 4.32
C ALA A 69 14.59 11.56 2.97
N LEU A 70 13.88 10.50 2.58
CA LEU A 70 13.08 10.45 1.36
C LEU A 70 11.85 11.36 1.41
N TYR A 71 11.42 11.70 2.63
CA TYR A 71 10.25 12.53 2.88
C TYR A 71 10.55 13.60 3.90
N GLN A 72 9.87 14.73 3.77
CA GLN A 72 9.98 15.87 4.68
C GLN A 72 8.62 16.16 5.29
N VAL A 73 8.61 16.54 6.57
CA VAL A 73 7.42 17.00 7.30
C VAL A 73 7.47 18.53 7.40
N ASP A 74 6.35 19.20 7.14
CA ASP A 74 6.20 20.64 7.32
C ASP A 74 6.06 20.96 8.82
N GLY A 75 7.19 21.31 9.45
CA GLY A 75 7.25 21.64 10.87
C GLY A 75 6.45 22.89 11.25
N ASP A 76 6.44 23.92 10.40
CA ASP A 76 5.68 25.15 10.66
C ASP A 76 4.17 24.87 10.65
N LEU A 77 3.72 24.01 9.73
CA LEU A 77 2.33 23.56 9.70
C LEU A 77 2.01 22.68 10.92
N LEU A 78 2.90 21.75 11.28
CA LEU A 78 2.72 20.91 12.47
C LEU A 78 2.57 21.75 13.75
N GLN A 79 3.42 22.77 13.89
CA GLN A 79 3.37 23.70 15.02
C GLN A 79 2.09 24.54 15.03
N ARG A 80 1.56 24.96 13.87
CA ARG A 80 0.28 25.67 13.80
C ARG A 80 -0.92 24.79 14.14
N LEU A 81 -0.88 23.51 13.73
CA LEU A 81 -2.00 22.60 13.88
C LEU A 81 -2.13 21.99 15.28
N GLN A 82 -1.03 21.88 16.02
CA GLN A 82 -0.99 21.33 17.39
C GLN A 82 -1.80 20.01 17.50
N PRO A 83 -1.43 18.94 16.77
CA PRO A 83 -2.15 17.68 16.84
C PRO A 83 -2.03 17.01 18.20
N ASP A 84 -3.10 16.31 18.60
CA ASP A 84 -3.09 15.42 19.76
C ASP A 84 -2.48 14.05 19.40
N LEU A 85 -2.65 13.62 18.15
CA LEU A 85 -2.17 12.35 17.62
C LEU A 85 -1.55 12.51 16.23
N ILE A 86 -0.35 11.96 16.06
CA ILE A 86 0.30 11.76 14.78
C ILE A 86 0.36 10.27 14.50
N VAL A 87 -0.21 9.82 13.39
CA VAL A 87 -0.12 8.43 12.94
C VAL A 87 0.87 8.34 11.78
N THR A 88 1.90 7.51 11.94
CA THR A 88 3.05 7.38 11.04
C THR A 88 3.33 5.90 10.68
N GLN A 89 4.32 5.65 9.83
CA GLN A 89 4.72 4.30 9.42
C GLN A 89 5.90 3.79 10.25
N GLY A 90 5.90 2.50 10.57
CA GLY A 90 7.05 1.79 11.14
C GLY A 90 7.47 0.55 10.34
N LEU A 91 6.94 0.37 9.13
CA LEU A 91 7.14 -0.83 8.32
C LEU A 91 8.26 -0.73 7.28
N CYS A 92 8.37 0.41 6.59
CA CYS A 92 9.27 0.57 5.44
C CYS A 92 9.81 2.00 5.46
N ASP A 93 11.13 2.15 5.58
CA ASP A 93 11.81 3.47 5.58
C ASP A 93 11.76 4.15 4.20
N VAL A 94 11.34 3.41 3.17
CA VAL A 94 11.22 3.90 1.79
C VAL A 94 9.83 4.42 1.47
N CYS A 95 8.80 3.90 2.13
CA CYS A 95 7.44 3.96 1.62
C CYS A 95 6.61 5.13 2.19
N ALA A 96 6.97 5.62 3.37
CA ALA A 96 6.40 6.83 3.97
C ALA A 96 7.33 7.41 5.04
N VAL A 97 6.90 8.51 5.67
CA VAL A 97 7.60 9.09 6.83
C VAL A 97 7.61 8.08 7.98
N ASN A 98 8.79 7.84 8.57
CA ASN A 98 8.99 6.99 9.74
C ASN A 98 9.05 7.78 11.06
N VAL A 99 9.02 7.06 12.20
CA VAL A 99 9.05 7.65 13.56
C VAL A 99 10.27 8.55 13.77
N ASP A 100 11.46 8.13 13.31
CA ASP A 100 12.69 8.90 13.50
C ASP A 100 12.61 10.28 12.82
N THR A 101 12.01 10.35 11.63
CA THR A 101 11.79 11.61 10.90
C THR A 101 10.80 12.51 11.64
N VAL A 102 9.74 11.95 12.22
CA VAL A 102 8.77 12.70 13.04
C VAL A 102 9.44 13.25 14.29
N GLN A 103 10.17 12.41 15.02
CA GLN A 103 10.87 12.79 16.24
C GLN A 103 11.93 13.86 15.96
N ALA A 104 12.73 13.69 14.91
CA ALA A 104 13.72 14.68 14.49
C ALA A 104 13.05 16.02 14.16
N THR A 105 11.91 16.01 13.45
CA THR A 105 11.15 17.24 13.16
C THR A 105 10.69 17.91 14.45
N MET A 106 10.13 17.15 15.39
CA MET A 106 9.63 17.65 16.66
C MET A 106 10.74 18.24 17.56
N MET A 107 11.97 17.73 17.51
CA MET A 107 13.10 18.27 18.28
C MET A 107 13.46 19.72 17.92
N PHE A 108 13.13 20.17 16.70
CA PHE A 108 13.40 21.54 16.24
C PHE A 108 12.23 22.50 16.43
N LEU A 109 11.15 22.09 17.10
CA LEU A 109 9.97 22.91 17.32
C LEU A 109 9.90 23.37 18.79
N PRO A 110 10.46 24.55 19.14
CA PRO A 110 10.64 24.97 20.53
C PRO A 110 9.34 25.23 21.30
N ASP A 111 8.24 25.55 20.61
CA ASP A 111 6.91 25.73 21.24
C ASP A 111 6.00 24.50 21.11
N PHE A 112 6.49 23.43 20.47
CA PHE A 112 5.76 22.18 20.35
C PHE A 112 6.14 21.29 21.53
N VAL A 113 5.24 21.14 22.50
CA VAL A 113 5.49 20.26 23.64
C VAL A 113 5.40 18.82 23.14
N ALA A 114 6.55 18.26 22.74
CA ALA A 114 6.65 16.86 22.31
C ALA A 114 6.07 15.87 23.32
N GLU A 115 6.00 16.25 24.61
CA GLU A 115 5.46 15.43 25.69
C GLU A 115 3.92 15.26 25.66
N THR A 116 3.17 16.11 24.93
CA THR A 116 1.70 16.03 24.89
C THR A 116 1.13 15.36 23.65
N VAL A 117 1.96 15.14 22.62
CA VAL A 117 1.51 14.58 21.34
C VAL A 117 1.79 13.09 21.29
N GLN A 118 0.74 12.30 21.12
CA GLN A 118 0.89 10.87 20.92
C GLN A 118 1.37 10.60 19.49
N VAL A 119 2.43 9.81 19.33
CA VAL A 119 2.90 9.32 18.03
C VAL A 119 2.63 7.82 17.95
N LEU A 120 1.81 7.41 17.00
CA LEU A 120 1.45 6.01 16.76
C LEU A 120 2.06 5.52 15.45
N SER A 121 2.80 4.42 15.50
CA SER A 121 3.50 3.85 14.35
C SER A 121 2.84 2.55 13.89
N LEU A 122 2.30 2.55 12.67
CA LEU A 122 1.64 1.40 12.06
C LEU A 122 2.66 0.47 11.39
N SER A 123 2.53 -0.85 11.59
CA SER A 123 3.54 -1.84 11.19
C SER A 123 2.95 -3.14 10.63
N ALA A 124 1.71 -3.10 10.15
CA ALA A 124 1.03 -4.27 9.60
C ALA A 124 1.80 -4.94 8.45
N GLN A 125 2.06 -6.24 8.62
CA GLN A 125 2.75 -7.10 7.66
C GLN A 125 1.84 -8.17 7.02
N ASN A 126 0.60 -8.29 7.49
CA ASN A 126 -0.42 -9.25 7.08
C ASN A 126 -1.80 -8.74 7.55
N PHE A 127 -2.88 -9.42 7.16
CA PHE A 127 -4.25 -9.03 7.49
C PHE A 127 -4.49 -8.94 8.99
N ALA A 128 -3.98 -9.89 9.78
CA ALA A 128 -4.09 -9.82 11.24
C ALA A 128 -3.35 -8.58 11.82
N GLY A 129 -2.22 -8.21 11.22
CA GLY A 129 -1.50 -6.97 11.52
C GLY A 129 -2.31 -5.71 11.19
N ILE A 130 -2.99 -5.69 10.05
CA ILE A 130 -3.87 -4.57 9.65
C ILE A 130 -4.99 -4.37 10.66
N LEU A 131 -5.61 -5.46 11.12
CA LEU A 131 -6.65 -5.38 12.13
C LEU A 131 -6.10 -4.94 13.50
N ARG A 132 -4.84 -5.31 13.82
CA ARG A 132 -4.17 -4.81 15.04
C ARG A 132 -3.88 -3.31 14.96
N ASP A 133 -3.40 -2.83 13.81
CA ASP A 133 -3.16 -1.42 13.56
C ASP A 133 -4.47 -0.62 13.64
N LEU A 134 -5.57 -1.17 13.11
CA LEU A 134 -6.93 -0.63 13.30
C LEU A 134 -7.30 -0.49 14.78
N ASP A 135 -7.10 -1.55 15.58
CA ASP A 135 -7.40 -1.52 17.02
C ASP A 135 -6.51 -0.50 17.78
N GLN A 136 -5.24 -0.37 17.40
CA GLN A 136 -4.33 0.60 18.01
C GLN A 136 -4.78 2.04 17.76
N VAL A 137 -5.14 2.37 16.51
CA VAL A 137 -5.71 3.69 16.19
C VAL A 137 -6.98 3.88 16.99
N ALA A 138 -7.87 2.89 17.02
CA ALA A 138 -9.14 3.00 17.73
C ALA A 138 -8.99 3.19 19.25
N GLN A 139 -7.97 2.58 19.85
CA GLN A 139 -7.64 2.77 21.26
C GLN A 139 -7.09 4.19 21.52
N ALA A 140 -6.29 4.73 20.60
CA ALA A 140 -5.76 6.10 20.71
C ALA A 140 -6.83 7.17 20.47
N THR A 141 -7.94 6.82 19.82
CA THR A 141 -9.01 7.75 19.45
C THR A 141 -10.35 7.46 20.13
N ASP A 142 -10.37 6.60 21.15
CA ASP A 142 -11.57 6.18 21.90
C ASP A 142 -12.73 5.70 20.99
N SER A 143 -12.42 5.00 19.90
CA SER A 143 -13.38 4.54 18.89
C SER A 143 -13.49 3.01 18.80
N ALA A 144 -13.23 2.31 19.91
CA ALA A 144 -13.26 0.84 20.00
C ALA A 144 -14.57 0.19 19.49
N PRO A 145 -15.79 0.74 19.74
CA PRO A 145 -17.02 0.15 19.20
C PRO A 145 -17.07 0.16 17.68
N MET A 146 -16.60 1.23 17.04
CA MET A 146 -16.54 1.34 15.57
C MET A 146 -15.51 0.36 15.00
N ALA A 147 -14.36 0.23 15.67
CA ALA A 147 -13.33 -0.72 15.29
C ALA A 147 -13.81 -2.17 15.34
N ALA A 148 -14.55 -2.54 16.40
CA ALA A 148 -15.11 -3.89 16.54
C ALA A 148 -16.08 -4.22 15.40
N GLN A 149 -16.98 -3.28 15.07
CA GLN A 149 -17.92 -3.45 13.95
C GLN A 149 -17.18 -3.58 12.60
N LEU A 150 -16.17 -2.72 12.37
CA LEU A 150 -15.38 -2.76 11.14
C LEU A 150 -14.58 -4.06 11.03
N ARG A 151 -13.93 -4.49 12.11
CA ARG A 151 -13.18 -5.74 12.20
C ARG A 151 -14.07 -6.93 11.85
N GLU A 152 -15.25 -7.04 12.47
CA GLU A 152 -16.19 -8.13 12.19
C GLU A 152 -16.58 -8.17 10.71
N ALA A 153 -16.86 -7.01 10.11
CA ALA A 153 -17.20 -6.91 8.69
C ALA A 153 -16.04 -7.34 7.77
N LEU A 154 -14.81 -6.91 8.08
CA LEU A 154 -13.61 -7.27 7.32
C LEU A 154 -13.29 -8.77 7.44
N GLU A 155 -13.32 -9.31 8.65
CA GLU A 155 -13.06 -10.73 8.91
C GLU A 155 -14.10 -11.62 8.22
N HIS A 156 -15.38 -11.26 8.27
CA HIS A 156 -16.44 -11.99 7.58
C HIS A 156 -16.20 -12.03 6.06
N ARG A 157 -15.85 -10.89 5.43
CA ARG A 157 -15.53 -10.83 4.00
C ARG A 157 -14.28 -11.66 3.66
N TRP A 158 -13.24 -11.56 4.49
CA TRP A 158 -12.01 -12.34 4.32
C TRP A 158 -12.24 -13.85 4.41
N GLN A 159 -13.03 -14.30 5.39
CA GLN A 159 -13.40 -15.71 5.53
C GLN A 159 -14.26 -16.20 4.36
N LYS A 160 -15.17 -15.37 3.86
CA LYS A 160 -15.97 -15.71 2.68
C LYS A 160 -15.09 -16.07 1.49
N LEU A 161 -14.03 -15.30 1.22
CA LEU A 161 -13.07 -15.57 0.14
C LEU A 161 -12.46 -16.97 0.24
N GLN A 162 -12.12 -17.42 1.46
CA GLN A 162 -11.55 -18.75 1.69
C GLN A 162 -12.52 -19.89 1.34
N THR A 163 -13.83 -19.66 1.52
CA THR A 163 -14.86 -20.65 1.22
C THR A 163 -15.31 -20.67 -0.25
N THR A 164 -14.98 -19.63 -1.02
CA THR A 164 -15.37 -19.47 -2.43
C THR A 164 -14.18 -19.49 -3.40
N GLN A 165 -13.08 -20.16 -3.00
CA GLN A 165 -11.88 -20.27 -3.83
C GLN A 165 -12.13 -21.10 -5.11
N PRO A 166 -11.46 -20.75 -6.23
CA PRO A 166 -11.46 -21.58 -7.43
C PRO A 166 -10.90 -22.98 -7.14
N THR A 167 -11.37 -23.97 -7.90
CA THR A 167 -10.86 -25.36 -7.81
C THR A 167 -9.40 -25.46 -8.25
N LEU A 168 -9.03 -24.74 -9.32
CA LEU A 168 -7.65 -24.65 -9.79
C LEU A 168 -7.01 -23.41 -9.17
N LYS A 169 -5.85 -23.60 -8.55
CA LYS A 169 -5.10 -22.51 -7.91
C LYS A 169 -4.07 -21.96 -8.88
N PRO A 170 -4.30 -20.79 -9.51
CA PRO A 170 -3.33 -20.23 -10.45
C PRO A 170 -2.05 -19.83 -9.73
N ARG A 171 -0.91 -19.98 -10.41
CA ARG A 171 0.38 -19.42 -10.01
C ARG A 171 0.41 -17.94 -10.39
N VAL A 172 0.63 -17.06 -9.42
CA VAL A 172 0.46 -15.62 -9.56
C VAL A 172 1.76 -14.90 -9.24
N LEU A 173 2.17 -13.99 -10.13
CA LEU A 173 3.20 -13.00 -9.84
C LEU A 173 2.53 -11.64 -9.60
N MET A 174 2.73 -11.09 -8.41
CA MET A 174 2.32 -9.73 -8.04
C MET A 174 3.53 -8.80 -8.20
N LEU A 175 3.55 -7.97 -9.24
CA LEU A 175 4.66 -7.09 -9.55
C LEU A 175 4.41 -5.67 -9.01
N GLU A 176 5.11 -5.31 -7.93
CA GLU A 176 4.92 -4.03 -7.22
C GLU A 176 5.82 -2.89 -7.74
N TRP A 177 6.79 -3.21 -8.61
CA TRP A 177 7.59 -2.22 -9.32
C TRP A 177 8.08 -2.77 -10.67
N PRO A 178 8.00 -1.98 -11.77
CA PRO A 178 8.29 -2.47 -13.11
C PRO A 178 9.77 -2.34 -13.52
N ASP A 179 10.55 -1.44 -12.89
CA ASP A 179 11.96 -1.25 -13.25
C ASP A 179 12.80 -0.66 -12.09
N PRO A 180 13.71 -1.44 -11.47
CA PRO A 180 13.89 -2.88 -11.67
C PRO A 180 12.67 -3.66 -11.17
N PHE A 181 12.54 -4.94 -11.54
CA PHE A 181 11.40 -5.73 -11.08
C PHE A 181 11.43 -5.95 -9.57
N PHE A 182 10.33 -5.60 -8.90
CA PHE A 182 10.06 -6.01 -7.53
C PHE A 182 8.77 -6.81 -7.45
N TYR A 183 8.80 -7.91 -6.70
CA TYR A 183 7.61 -8.68 -6.35
C TYR A 183 7.06 -8.24 -5.00
N GLY A 184 5.74 -8.30 -4.83
CA GLY A 184 5.06 -7.91 -3.59
C GLY A 184 5.32 -8.86 -2.43
N GLY A 185 5.67 -8.29 -1.27
CA GLY A 185 5.79 -8.98 0.01
C GLY A 185 4.66 -8.63 0.99
N HIS A 186 4.95 -8.77 2.28
CA HIS A 186 4.08 -8.43 3.40
C HIS A 186 2.71 -9.14 3.31
N TRP A 187 1.63 -8.38 3.16
CA TRP A 187 0.26 -8.89 3.07
C TRP A 187 -0.11 -9.34 1.66
N VAL A 188 0.65 -8.95 0.62
CA VAL A 188 0.33 -9.26 -0.78
C VAL A 188 0.22 -10.77 -1.05
N PRO A 189 1.18 -11.62 -0.61
CA PRO A 189 1.05 -13.07 -0.80
C PRO A 189 -0.16 -13.66 -0.05
N GLU A 190 -0.56 -13.04 1.06
CA GLU A 190 -1.73 -13.46 1.83
C GLU A 190 -3.03 -13.13 1.09
N MET A 191 -3.09 -11.97 0.42
CA MET A 191 -4.21 -11.62 -0.47
C MET A 191 -4.35 -12.62 -1.62
N VAL A 192 -3.24 -13.04 -2.23
CA VAL A 192 -3.23 -14.06 -3.28
C VAL A 192 -3.76 -15.39 -2.74
N ALA A 193 -3.25 -15.81 -1.57
CA ALA A 193 -3.63 -17.07 -0.94
C ALA A 193 -5.11 -17.11 -0.53
N VAL A 194 -5.64 -16.04 0.07
CA VAL A 194 -7.07 -15.99 0.47
C VAL A 194 -8.00 -15.98 -0.74
N ALA A 195 -7.59 -15.33 -1.83
CA ALA A 195 -8.32 -15.32 -3.10
C ALA A 195 -8.30 -16.68 -3.83
N GLY A 196 -7.38 -17.59 -3.44
CA GLY A 196 -7.27 -18.94 -3.98
C GLY A 196 -6.15 -19.14 -5.01
N GLY A 197 -5.24 -18.18 -5.14
CA GLY A 197 -4.02 -18.31 -5.94
C GLY A 197 -2.83 -18.82 -5.14
N ILE A 198 -1.68 -18.96 -5.81
CA ILE A 198 -0.38 -19.29 -5.23
C ILE A 198 0.60 -18.19 -5.67
N ASP A 199 1.09 -17.38 -4.73
CA ASP A 199 2.17 -16.43 -5.01
C ASP A 199 3.46 -17.21 -5.31
N VAL A 200 4.13 -16.88 -6.42
CA VAL A 200 5.33 -17.60 -6.88
C VAL A 200 6.65 -17.00 -6.40
N MET A 201 6.64 -15.81 -5.78
CA MET A 201 7.85 -15.12 -5.34
C MET A 201 7.80 -14.68 -3.87
N GLY A 202 6.69 -14.04 -3.47
CA GLY A 202 6.55 -13.43 -2.17
C GLY A 202 6.27 -14.42 -1.04
N GLN A 203 6.53 -13.99 0.19
CA GLN A 203 6.16 -14.72 1.40
C GLN A 203 5.39 -13.80 2.36
N VAL A 204 4.32 -14.34 2.97
CA VAL A 204 3.51 -13.60 3.94
C VAL A 204 4.38 -13.06 5.07
N GLY A 205 4.28 -11.76 5.32
CA GLY A 205 5.00 -11.06 6.38
C GLY A 205 6.50 -10.86 6.14
N ARG A 206 7.02 -11.15 4.95
CA ARG A 206 8.39 -10.83 4.54
C ARG A 206 8.43 -9.64 3.61
N ASP A 207 9.51 -8.90 3.64
CA ASP A 207 9.69 -7.73 2.77
C ASP A 207 9.51 -8.11 1.29
N SER A 208 9.03 -7.15 0.52
CA SER A 208 9.08 -7.22 -0.92
C SER A 208 10.53 -7.30 -1.41
N GLY A 209 10.75 -7.82 -2.62
CA GLY A 209 12.11 -8.11 -3.08
C GLY A 209 12.33 -7.89 -4.56
N ARG A 210 13.59 -7.65 -4.92
CA ARG A 210 14.03 -7.58 -6.32
C ARG A 210 14.02 -8.95 -6.95
N CYS A 211 13.62 -9.02 -8.22
CA CYS A 211 13.79 -10.20 -9.05
C CYS A 211 14.30 -9.82 -10.44
N THR A 212 14.80 -10.81 -11.17
CA THR A 212 15.22 -10.66 -12.57
C THR A 212 14.18 -11.27 -13.50
N LEU A 213 14.25 -10.92 -14.79
CA LEU A 213 13.46 -11.60 -15.81
C LEU A 213 13.71 -13.12 -15.81
N ALA A 214 14.95 -13.56 -15.55
CA ALA A 214 15.27 -14.99 -15.48
C ALA A 214 14.56 -15.67 -14.31
N ASP A 215 14.44 -15.00 -13.16
CA ASP A 215 13.66 -15.52 -12.02
C ASP A 215 12.18 -15.62 -12.38
N ILE A 216 11.63 -14.60 -13.03
CA ILE A 216 10.22 -14.59 -13.50
C ILE A 216 9.97 -15.74 -14.49
N GLN A 217 10.89 -15.95 -15.44
CA GLN A 217 10.83 -17.04 -16.41
C GLN A 217 10.97 -18.42 -15.77
N ALA A 218 11.78 -18.56 -14.71
CA ALA A 218 11.92 -19.81 -13.97
C ALA A 218 10.64 -20.17 -13.21
N GLN A 219 9.89 -19.18 -12.73
CA GLN A 219 8.58 -19.41 -12.10
C GLN A 219 7.46 -19.61 -13.12
N ASP A 220 7.55 -18.99 -14.30
CA ASP A 220 6.58 -19.05 -15.40
C ASP A 220 5.12 -18.96 -14.90
N PRO A 221 4.69 -17.82 -14.33
CA PRO A 221 3.38 -17.70 -13.68
C PRO A 221 2.21 -17.88 -14.65
N ASP A 222 1.08 -18.36 -14.14
CA ASP A 222 -0.18 -18.45 -14.89
C ASP A 222 -0.86 -17.08 -15.03
N VAL A 223 -0.64 -16.19 -14.06
CA VAL A 223 -1.18 -14.82 -14.01
C VAL A 223 -0.08 -13.85 -13.56
N ILE A 224 0.06 -12.71 -14.24
CA ILE A 224 0.91 -11.61 -13.80
C ILE A 224 0.01 -10.40 -13.53
N ILE A 225 0.21 -9.73 -12.40
CA ILE A 225 -0.53 -8.53 -12.02
C ILE A 225 0.45 -7.38 -11.82
N SER A 226 0.38 -6.38 -12.71
CA SER A 226 1.04 -5.10 -12.53
C SER A 226 0.29 -4.28 -11.48
N MET A 227 0.96 -4.02 -10.37
CA MET A 227 0.44 -3.26 -9.23
C MET A 227 1.53 -2.35 -8.64
N ALA A 228 2.18 -1.57 -9.50
CA ALA A 228 3.19 -0.60 -9.15
C ALA A 228 2.70 0.35 -8.05
N CYS A 229 3.39 0.35 -6.91
CA CYS A 229 3.08 1.20 -5.76
C CYS A 229 3.16 2.69 -6.14
N GLY A 230 2.24 3.52 -5.65
CA GLY A 230 2.14 4.94 -6.01
C GLY A 230 1.34 5.21 -7.29
N TYR A 231 0.93 4.17 -8.03
CA TYR A 231 0.18 4.31 -9.28
C TYR A 231 -1.24 3.73 -9.16
N GLY A 232 -2.21 4.49 -9.68
CA GLY A 232 -3.57 4.00 -9.93
C GLY A 232 -3.64 3.07 -11.14
N LEU A 233 -4.86 2.71 -11.54
CA LEU A 233 -5.09 1.75 -12.63
C LEU A 233 -4.47 2.18 -13.97
N ALA A 234 -4.57 3.47 -14.33
CA ALA A 234 -4.06 3.97 -15.61
C ALA A 234 -2.54 3.76 -15.77
N GLY A 235 -1.75 4.13 -14.75
CA GLY A 235 -0.31 3.89 -14.77
C GLY A 235 0.04 2.41 -14.78
N ASN A 236 -0.72 1.59 -14.05
CA ASN A 236 -0.52 0.14 -14.07
C ASN A 236 -0.88 -0.54 -15.39
N ILE A 237 -1.84 0.01 -16.15
CA ILE A 237 -2.12 -0.42 -17.53
C ILE A 237 -0.91 -0.13 -18.42
N GLU A 238 -0.34 1.06 -18.32
CA GLU A 238 0.84 1.44 -19.11
C GLU A 238 2.04 0.53 -18.79
N PHE A 239 2.30 0.26 -17.50
CA PHE A 239 3.35 -0.67 -17.09
C PHE A 239 3.11 -2.08 -17.60
N ALA A 240 1.88 -2.60 -17.48
CA ALA A 240 1.55 -3.91 -18.02
C ALA A 240 1.78 -4.01 -19.54
N GLN A 241 1.41 -2.97 -20.30
CA GLN A 241 1.67 -2.92 -21.74
C GLN A 241 3.17 -2.91 -22.06
N GLN A 242 3.95 -2.14 -21.29
CA GLN A 242 5.41 -2.11 -21.44
C GLN A 242 6.05 -3.47 -21.13
N LEU A 243 5.60 -4.16 -20.08
CA LEU A 243 6.04 -5.52 -19.75
C LEU A 243 5.74 -6.50 -20.88
N ALA A 244 4.53 -6.46 -21.43
CA ALA A 244 4.15 -7.33 -22.56
C ALA A 244 5.02 -7.09 -23.81
N ALA A 245 5.43 -5.85 -24.05
CA ALA A 245 6.30 -5.46 -25.16
C ALA A 245 7.79 -5.76 -24.89
N GLN A 246 8.18 -6.02 -23.64
CA GLN A 246 9.57 -6.23 -23.27
C GLN A 246 10.08 -7.60 -23.76
N PRO A 247 11.28 -7.66 -24.38
CA PRO A 247 11.88 -8.92 -24.80
C PRO A 247 11.95 -9.95 -23.65
N GLY A 248 11.45 -11.16 -23.93
CA GLY A 248 11.47 -12.28 -22.99
C GLY A 248 10.18 -12.50 -22.19
N PHE A 249 9.28 -11.51 -22.11
CA PHE A 249 7.96 -11.69 -21.49
C PHE A 249 6.96 -12.43 -22.38
N GLY A 250 7.05 -12.27 -23.71
CA GLY A 250 6.11 -12.90 -24.66
C GLY A 250 6.07 -14.43 -24.64
N ALA A 251 7.08 -15.08 -24.04
CA ALA A 251 7.12 -16.54 -23.88
C ALA A 251 6.45 -17.05 -22.60
N LEU A 252 6.13 -16.18 -21.64
CA LEU A 252 5.52 -16.57 -20.37
C LEU A 252 4.08 -17.04 -20.57
N ARG A 253 3.66 -18.07 -19.82
CA ARG A 253 2.29 -18.60 -19.87
C ARG A 253 1.24 -17.51 -19.63
N ALA A 254 1.49 -16.61 -18.68
CA ALA A 254 0.60 -15.49 -18.42
C ALA A 254 0.39 -14.61 -19.66
N VAL A 255 1.43 -14.31 -20.45
CA VAL A 255 1.28 -13.45 -21.64
C VAL A 255 0.61 -14.21 -22.77
N GLN A 256 1.01 -15.46 -23.04
CA GLN A 256 0.44 -16.28 -24.11
C GLN A 256 -1.05 -16.60 -23.90
N ASN A 257 -1.49 -16.72 -22.66
CA ASN A 257 -2.89 -17.00 -22.30
C ASN A 257 -3.70 -15.73 -21.99
N HIS A 258 -3.17 -14.55 -22.33
CA HIS A 258 -3.78 -13.25 -22.05
C HIS A 258 -4.12 -13.07 -20.56
N GLN A 259 -3.30 -13.54 -19.63
CA GLN A 259 -3.47 -13.42 -18.17
C GLN A 259 -2.49 -12.40 -17.56
N LEU A 260 -2.18 -11.35 -18.32
CA LEU A 260 -1.53 -10.15 -17.79
C LEU A 260 -2.62 -9.15 -17.37
N TRP A 261 -2.55 -8.69 -16.13
CA TRP A 261 -3.51 -7.79 -15.53
C TRP A 261 -2.83 -6.54 -14.98
N ALA A 262 -3.58 -5.45 -14.93
CA ALA A 262 -3.24 -4.23 -14.21
C ALA A 262 -4.24 -4.02 -13.08
N MET A 263 -3.77 -3.47 -11.97
CA MET A 263 -4.60 -3.20 -10.78
C MET A 263 -4.31 -1.80 -10.24
N ASP A 264 -5.34 -1.12 -9.72
CA ASP A 264 -5.15 0.09 -8.92
C ASP A 264 -4.45 -0.28 -7.60
N ALA A 265 -3.12 -0.14 -7.61
CA ALA A 265 -2.27 -0.54 -6.50
C ALA A 265 -2.51 0.34 -5.27
N ASN A 266 -2.65 1.65 -5.48
CA ASN A 266 -2.94 2.62 -4.44
C ASN A 266 -4.20 2.25 -3.66
N SER A 267 -5.26 1.86 -4.36
CA SER A 267 -6.51 1.52 -3.69
C SER A 267 -6.53 0.14 -3.05
N TYR A 268 -5.87 -0.86 -3.66
CA TYR A 268 -6.21 -2.25 -3.38
C TYR A 268 -5.04 -3.14 -2.97
N CYS A 269 -3.78 -2.71 -3.14
CA CYS A 269 -2.63 -3.59 -2.92
C CYS A 269 -1.54 -2.97 -2.05
N SER A 270 -1.27 -1.68 -2.19
CA SER A 270 -0.07 -1.06 -1.62
C SER A 270 -0.27 -0.45 -0.24
N ARG A 271 -1.52 -0.37 0.25
CA ARG A 271 -1.86 0.24 1.53
C ARG A 271 -2.38 -0.81 2.51
N PRO A 272 -1.71 -1.05 3.64
CA PRO A 272 -2.17 -2.00 4.65
C PRO A 272 -3.33 -1.41 5.47
N ALA A 273 -4.51 -1.36 4.85
CA ALA A 273 -5.72 -0.73 5.36
C ALA A 273 -6.96 -1.58 5.02
N PRO A 274 -8.17 -1.23 5.48
CA PRO A 274 -9.38 -2.04 5.24
C PRO A 274 -9.61 -2.44 3.76
N ARG A 275 -9.22 -1.60 2.80
CA ARG A 275 -9.41 -1.85 1.36
C ARG A 275 -8.58 -3.00 0.78
N ILE A 276 -7.63 -3.58 1.53
CA ILE A 276 -6.97 -4.82 1.07
C ILE A 276 -7.95 -5.98 0.88
N VAL A 277 -9.08 -5.96 1.60
CA VAL A 277 -10.15 -6.96 1.43
C VAL A 277 -10.82 -6.79 0.07
N ASP A 278 -11.06 -5.54 -0.36
CA ASP A 278 -11.55 -5.24 -1.71
C ASP A 278 -10.55 -5.71 -2.78
N GLY A 279 -9.25 -5.56 -2.51
CA GLY A 279 -8.18 -6.07 -3.37
C GLY A 279 -8.20 -7.59 -3.50
N ALA A 280 -8.32 -8.31 -2.38
CA ALA A 280 -8.41 -9.76 -2.39
C ALA A 280 -9.67 -10.27 -3.12
N GLU A 281 -10.81 -9.57 -3.00
CA GLU A 281 -12.03 -9.88 -3.77
C GLU A 281 -11.81 -9.73 -5.29
N LYS A 282 -11.07 -8.70 -5.72
CA LYS A 282 -10.72 -8.50 -7.13
C LYS A 282 -9.77 -9.59 -7.64
N LEU A 283 -8.79 -10.00 -6.82
CA LEU A 283 -7.92 -11.13 -7.15
C LEU A 283 -8.75 -12.41 -7.34
N GLN A 284 -9.71 -12.68 -6.45
CA GLN A 284 -10.59 -13.83 -6.61
C GLN A 284 -11.44 -13.74 -7.88
N ALA A 285 -11.91 -12.55 -8.25
CA ALA A 285 -12.60 -12.34 -9.52
C ALA A 285 -11.71 -12.67 -10.73
N ILE A 286 -10.44 -12.25 -10.71
CA ILE A 286 -9.45 -12.62 -11.74
C ILE A 286 -9.29 -14.14 -11.81
N PHE A 287 -9.09 -14.81 -10.67
CA PHE A 287 -8.83 -16.25 -10.62
C PHE A 287 -10.06 -17.10 -11.00
N ASN A 288 -11.27 -16.56 -10.81
CA ASN A 288 -12.52 -17.17 -11.25
C ASN A 288 -12.90 -16.83 -12.70
N HIS A 289 -12.01 -16.20 -13.47
CA HIS A 289 -12.27 -15.71 -14.84
C HIS A 289 -13.46 -14.75 -14.95
N ALA A 290 -13.78 -14.06 -13.85
CA ALA A 290 -14.86 -13.09 -13.72
C ALA A 290 -14.34 -11.66 -13.52
N GLY A 291 -13.04 -11.41 -13.69
CA GLY A 291 -12.41 -10.11 -13.46
C GLY A 291 -12.66 -9.08 -14.56
N GLN A 292 -13.12 -9.49 -15.74
CA GLN A 292 -13.33 -8.56 -16.86
C GLN A 292 -14.50 -7.61 -16.56
N GLY A 293 -14.27 -6.30 -16.66
CA GLY A 293 -15.26 -5.27 -16.35
C GLY A 293 -15.41 -4.96 -14.86
N VAL A 294 -14.65 -5.60 -13.98
CA VAL A 294 -14.58 -5.26 -12.56
C VAL A 294 -13.78 -3.96 -12.39
N SER A 295 -14.37 -2.97 -11.72
CA SER A 295 -13.71 -1.68 -11.47
C SER A 295 -12.37 -1.86 -10.74
N GLY A 296 -11.35 -1.07 -11.11
CA GLY A 296 -10.05 -1.08 -10.47
C GLY A 296 -9.08 -2.16 -10.96
N ILE A 297 -9.48 -3.01 -11.90
CA ILE A 297 -8.61 -3.97 -12.59
C ILE A 297 -8.85 -3.95 -14.11
N ALA A 298 -7.83 -4.30 -14.87
CA ALA A 298 -7.91 -4.41 -16.33
C ALA A 298 -7.09 -5.59 -16.84
N ARG A 299 -7.63 -6.29 -17.85
CA ARG A 299 -6.95 -7.38 -18.55
C ARG A 299 -6.32 -6.82 -19.82
N LEU A 300 -5.09 -7.23 -20.11
CA LEU A 300 -4.28 -6.76 -21.25
C LEU A 300 -4.23 -7.81 -22.36
#